data_AF-A0A8T6NWZ7-F1
#
_entry.id   AF-A0A8T6NWZ7-F1
#
_cell.length_a   1.000
_cell.length_b   1.000
_cell.length_c   1.000
_cell.angle_alpha   90.00
_cell.angle_beta   90.00
_cell.angle_gamma   90.00
#
_symmetry.space_group_name_H-M   'P 1'
#
loop_
_entity.id
_entity.type
_entity.pdbx_description
1 polymer ?
#
loop_
_entity_poly.entity_id
_entity_poly.type
_entity_poly.pdbx_seq_one_letter_code
_entity_poly.pdbx_strand_id
1 'polypeptide(L)'
;MTTVQTLSSLPLTSLEPRLRHLLPADLYALAWMDQSPQNLERVFEHLRTLQRMLVDYVPRQLSDNPPAPGRVRRAWTQGALMFTDLSGFTPLMEANALRGQAGAETLLGVLNQYFAQMIELVSKSGGEILEFTGDAMLAQFPPTPNGDETAQAVRAGLRMQRAMRNFQNIETDIGPFTLGMRVGIHTGRYLTADIGTPRRMEHILLGQTVQHTKQAEGAGAVHRVNLTMDAYEAVRDTFHFEQGEPGYMLVVDDLSDDDLGTYELGAFKRRKRSGGILMDRSVGGLLNEITDMLDRVEPLAAFLPAPILNQLVESTSDRTIPPRFPTPTVVFVNLLGLPEAVDMAPANSINRIVKTFSHTFARINAAVEARGGVLKKVTYHLTCLLYTS
;
A
#
# COMPACT_ATOMS: atom_id res chain seq x y z
N MET A 1 53.89 -15.91 -4.33
CA MET A 1 53.42 -14.88 -5.26
C MET A 1 51.92 -14.78 -5.12
N THR A 2 51.47 -13.90 -4.24
CA THR A 2 50.05 -13.67 -3.96
C THR A 2 49.56 -12.70 -5.02
N THR A 3 48.85 -13.21 -6.02
CA THR A 3 48.24 -12.37 -7.06
C THR A 3 47.19 -11.50 -6.40
N VAL A 4 47.49 -10.21 -6.22
CA VAL A 4 46.52 -9.21 -5.80
C VAL A 4 45.50 -9.12 -6.95
N GLN A 5 44.37 -9.82 -6.81
CA GLN A 5 43.22 -9.62 -7.68
C GLN A 5 42.79 -8.15 -7.51
N THR A 6 42.98 -7.36 -8.56
CA THR A 6 42.46 -6.00 -8.64
C THR A 6 40.93 -6.06 -8.53
N LEU A 7 40.33 -5.24 -7.64
CA LEU A 7 38.87 -5.13 -7.42
C LEU A 7 38.04 -4.96 -8.73
N SER A 8 38.68 -4.53 -9.82
CA SER A 8 38.11 -4.39 -11.16
C SER A 8 37.88 -5.71 -11.93
N SER A 9 38.35 -6.87 -11.43
CA SER A 9 38.15 -8.18 -12.07
C SER A 9 37.09 -9.06 -11.39
N LEU A 10 36.41 -8.53 -10.37
CA LEU A 10 35.43 -9.28 -9.60
C LEU A 10 34.05 -9.22 -10.28
N PRO A 11 33.41 -10.38 -10.54
CA PRO A 11 32.15 -10.44 -11.26
C PRO A 11 31.00 -9.58 -10.70
N LEU A 12 30.88 -9.46 -9.36
CA LEU A 12 29.88 -8.60 -8.72
C LEU A 12 30.15 -7.09 -8.84
N THR A 13 31.36 -6.65 -9.21
CA THR A 13 31.71 -5.22 -9.23
C THR A 13 30.82 -4.41 -10.17
N SER A 14 30.34 -5.03 -11.26
CA SER A 14 29.39 -4.41 -12.19
C SER A 14 27.99 -4.18 -11.60
N LEU A 15 27.63 -4.95 -10.58
CA LEU A 15 26.33 -4.92 -9.90
C LEU A 15 26.38 -4.17 -8.55
N GLU A 16 27.57 -3.77 -8.09
CA GLU A 16 27.78 -3.13 -6.79
C GLU A 16 26.81 -1.98 -6.50
N PRO A 17 26.58 -1.02 -7.42
CA PRO A 17 25.73 0.13 -7.13
C PRO A 17 24.27 -0.24 -6.89
N ARG A 18 23.84 -1.38 -7.48
CA ARG A 18 22.48 -1.92 -7.35
C ARG A 18 22.33 -2.72 -6.05
N LEU A 19 23.36 -3.49 -5.69
CA LEU A 19 23.34 -4.38 -4.53
C LEU A 19 23.55 -3.67 -3.19
N ARG A 20 24.31 -2.57 -3.16
CA ARG A 20 24.70 -1.87 -1.91
C ARG A 20 23.52 -1.53 -0.98
N HIS A 21 22.35 -1.26 -1.54
CA HIS A 21 21.15 -0.87 -0.79
C HIS A 21 20.15 -2.00 -0.57
N LEU A 22 20.44 -3.18 -1.11
CA LEU A 22 19.55 -4.34 -1.12
C LEU A 22 20.18 -5.55 -0.44
N LEU A 23 21.35 -5.40 0.17
CA LEU A 23 22.03 -6.43 0.95
C LEU A 23 22.30 -5.92 2.36
N PRO A 24 22.13 -6.77 3.40
CA PRO A 24 22.56 -6.46 4.75
C PRO A 24 24.08 -6.38 4.79
N ALA A 25 24.61 -5.57 5.72
CA ALA A 25 26.04 -5.24 5.78
C ALA A 25 26.95 -6.48 5.81
N ASP A 26 26.58 -7.51 6.59
CA ASP A 26 27.36 -8.74 6.73
C ASP A 26 27.41 -9.55 5.43
N LEU A 27 26.26 -9.66 4.74
CA LEU A 27 26.19 -10.39 3.47
C LEU A 27 26.93 -9.63 2.36
N TYR A 28 26.83 -8.29 2.36
CA TYR A 28 27.58 -7.44 1.45
C TYR A 28 29.09 -7.63 1.66
N ALA A 29 29.59 -7.54 2.90
CA ALA A 29 31.01 -7.74 3.18
C ALA A 29 31.49 -9.13 2.75
N LEU A 30 30.72 -10.17 3.09
CA LEU A 30 31.04 -11.56 2.77
C LEU A 30 31.11 -11.81 1.25
N ALA A 31 30.14 -11.29 0.47
CA ALA A 31 30.11 -11.44 -0.97
C ALA A 31 31.26 -10.70 -1.69
N TRP A 32 31.80 -9.62 -1.10
CA TRP A 32 32.95 -8.90 -1.66
C TRP A 32 34.30 -9.47 -1.25
N MET A 33 34.37 -10.18 -0.14
CA MET A 33 35.59 -10.89 0.29
C MET A 33 35.80 -12.20 -0.46
N ASP A 34 34.73 -12.94 -0.74
CA ASP A 34 34.77 -14.22 -1.46
C ASP A 34 33.54 -14.39 -2.37
N GLN A 35 33.77 -14.46 -3.68
CA GLN A 35 32.73 -14.65 -4.70
C GLN A 35 32.57 -16.12 -5.12
N SER A 36 32.71 -17.01 -4.14
CA SER A 36 32.38 -18.43 -4.30
C SER A 36 30.90 -18.64 -4.65
N PRO A 37 30.55 -19.71 -5.38
CA PRO A 37 29.16 -20.04 -5.69
C PRO A 37 28.24 -20.06 -4.48
N GLN A 38 28.74 -20.49 -3.32
CA GLN A 38 27.97 -20.53 -2.07
C GLN A 38 27.56 -19.13 -1.59
N ASN A 39 28.45 -18.14 -1.71
CA ASN A 39 28.16 -16.77 -1.28
C ASN A 39 27.25 -16.05 -2.27
N LEU A 40 27.41 -16.32 -3.58
CA LEU A 40 26.49 -15.82 -4.60
C LEU A 40 25.09 -16.43 -4.46
N GLU A 41 24.98 -17.71 -4.12
CA GLU A 41 23.71 -18.37 -3.81
C GLU A 41 23.02 -17.71 -2.61
N ARG A 42 23.77 -17.32 -1.57
CA ARG A 42 23.23 -16.55 -0.43
C ARG A 42 22.70 -15.17 -0.85
N VAL A 43 23.43 -14.45 -1.72
CA VAL A 43 22.96 -13.16 -2.28
C VAL A 43 21.66 -13.35 -3.06
N PHE A 44 21.61 -14.36 -3.93
CA PHE A 44 20.40 -14.68 -4.68
C PHE A 44 19.21 -15.03 -3.76
N GLU A 45 19.41 -15.89 -2.77
CA GLU A 45 18.37 -16.30 -1.83
C GLU A 45 17.87 -15.15 -0.94
N HIS A 46 18.78 -14.26 -0.54
CA HIS A 46 18.44 -13.03 0.15
C HIS A 46 17.53 -12.15 -0.71
N LEU A 47 17.93 -11.83 -1.94
CA LEU A 47 17.13 -11.00 -2.86
C LEU A 47 15.79 -11.65 -3.20
N ARG A 48 15.74 -12.99 -3.33
CA ARG A 48 14.50 -13.74 -3.53
C ARG A 48 13.55 -13.61 -2.34
N THR A 49 14.08 -13.64 -1.13
CA THR A 49 13.30 -13.46 0.10
C THR A 49 12.82 -12.02 0.21
N LEU A 50 13.70 -11.05 -0.04
CA LEU A 50 13.37 -9.63 -0.07
C LEU A 50 12.26 -9.34 -1.09
N GLN A 51 12.35 -9.88 -2.31
CA GLN A 51 11.30 -9.74 -3.33
C GLN A 51 9.93 -10.18 -2.80
N ARG A 52 9.86 -11.34 -2.12
CA ARG A 52 8.61 -11.85 -1.57
C ARG A 52 8.04 -10.94 -0.49
N MET A 53 8.89 -10.36 0.34
CA MET A 53 8.45 -9.41 1.37
C MET A 53 7.96 -8.10 0.73
N LEU A 54 8.67 -7.57 -0.27
CA LEU A 54 8.32 -6.31 -0.92
C LEU A 54 6.93 -6.34 -1.59
N VAL A 55 6.49 -7.49 -2.09
CA VAL A 55 5.15 -7.65 -2.68
C VAL A 55 4.03 -7.35 -1.67
N ASP A 56 4.27 -7.55 -0.38
CA ASP A 56 3.28 -7.27 0.68
C ASP A 56 3.20 -5.78 1.05
N TYR A 57 4.16 -4.96 0.60
CA TYR A 57 4.22 -3.52 0.88
C TYR A 57 3.76 -2.64 -0.28
N VAL A 58 3.45 -3.23 -1.42
CA VAL A 58 2.98 -2.50 -2.61
C VAL A 58 1.62 -3.03 -3.06
N PRO A 59 0.78 -2.18 -3.68
CA PRO A 59 -0.41 -2.64 -4.41
C PRO A 59 -0.06 -3.81 -5.36
N ARG A 60 -0.89 -4.85 -5.38
CA ARG A 60 -0.89 -5.95 -6.35
C ARG A 60 -0.70 -5.50 -7.80
N GLN A 61 -1.37 -4.43 -8.24
CA GLN A 61 -1.21 -3.92 -9.62
C GLN A 61 0.24 -3.48 -9.90
N LEU A 62 0.92 -2.93 -8.90
CA LEU A 62 2.34 -2.60 -9.00
C LEU A 62 3.22 -3.85 -8.93
N SER A 63 2.90 -4.83 -8.11
CA SER A 63 3.71 -6.05 -8.03
C SER A 63 3.58 -6.95 -9.27
N ASP A 64 2.40 -7.01 -9.89
CA ASP A 64 2.15 -7.77 -11.11
C ASP A 64 2.79 -7.12 -12.35
N ASN A 65 2.84 -5.78 -12.38
CA ASN A 65 3.41 -5.03 -13.49
C ASN A 65 4.13 -3.76 -12.98
N PRO A 66 5.31 -3.89 -12.37
CA PRO A 66 6.00 -2.74 -11.82
C PRO A 66 6.57 -1.85 -12.94
N PRO A 67 6.54 -0.52 -12.79
CA PRO A 67 7.20 0.37 -13.74
C PRO A 67 8.72 0.27 -13.60
N ALA A 68 9.45 0.59 -14.67
CA ALA A 68 10.88 0.81 -14.53
C ALA A 68 11.14 1.95 -13.52
N PRO A 69 12.12 1.82 -12.60
CA PRO A 69 12.40 2.85 -11.60
C PRO A 69 12.55 4.26 -12.20
N GLY A 70 11.84 5.24 -11.63
CA GLY A 70 11.84 6.64 -12.08
C GLY A 70 11.03 6.91 -13.36
N ARG A 71 10.45 5.88 -13.98
CA ARG A 71 9.56 6.07 -15.11
C ARG A 71 8.18 6.49 -14.60
N VAL A 72 7.79 7.71 -14.93
CA VAL A 72 6.42 8.17 -14.70
C VAL A 72 5.45 7.39 -15.58
N ARG A 73 4.48 6.72 -14.96
CA ARG A 73 3.39 6.00 -15.62
C ARG A 73 2.07 6.56 -15.12
N ARG A 74 1.04 6.50 -15.94
CA ARG A 74 -0.32 6.89 -15.55
C ARG A 74 -1.36 6.06 -16.29
N ALA A 75 -2.51 5.89 -15.69
CA ALA A 75 -3.68 5.30 -16.34
C ALA A 75 -4.95 5.98 -15.84
N TRP A 76 -5.89 6.21 -16.76
CA TRP A 76 -7.27 6.50 -16.35
C TRP A 76 -7.96 5.17 -16.08
N THR A 77 -8.56 5.08 -14.91
CA THR A 77 -9.29 3.91 -14.44
C THR A 77 -10.72 4.31 -14.13
N GLN A 78 -11.68 3.45 -14.48
CA GLN A 78 -13.06 3.54 -14.04
C GLN A 78 -13.27 2.44 -13.01
N GLY A 79 -13.72 2.75 -11.80
CA GLY A 79 -13.95 1.72 -10.80
C GLY A 79 -14.52 2.28 -9.50
N ALA A 80 -14.68 1.42 -8.50
CA ALA A 80 -15.13 1.84 -7.18
C ALA A 80 -13.94 2.04 -6.24
N LEU A 81 -14.01 3.10 -5.45
CA LEU A 81 -13.09 3.35 -4.35
C LEU A 81 -13.86 3.22 -3.04
N MET A 82 -13.20 2.66 -2.03
CA MET A 82 -13.69 2.55 -0.67
C MET A 82 -12.73 3.26 0.27
N PHE A 83 -13.27 4.11 1.14
CA PHE A 83 -12.52 4.71 2.24
C PHE A 83 -13.16 4.26 3.55
N THR A 84 -12.35 3.87 4.53
CA THR A 84 -12.83 3.46 5.85
C THR A 84 -12.13 4.23 6.94
N ASP A 85 -12.82 4.45 8.05
CA ASP A 85 -12.29 5.11 9.25
C ASP A 85 -12.63 4.29 10.50
N LEU A 86 -11.70 4.19 11.46
CA LEU A 86 -11.86 3.40 12.68
C LEU A 86 -12.27 4.30 13.84
N SER A 87 -13.58 4.51 13.99
CA SER A 87 -14.14 5.23 15.13
C SER A 87 -13.73 4.61 16.47
N GLY A 88 -13.33 5.45 17.43
CA GLY A 88 -12.89 5.04 18.77
C GLY A 88 -11.39 4.71 18.88
N PHE A 89 -10.66 4.73 17.76
CA PHE A 89 -9.23 4.45 17.76
C PHE A 89 -8.38 5.55 18.43
N THR A 90 -8.64 6.83 18.14
CA THR A 90 -7.85 7.93 18.73
C THR A 90 -7.85 7.92 20.26
N PRO A 91 -8.99 7.78 20.96
CA PRO A 91 -9.01 7.61 22.41
C PRO A 91 -8.21 6.39 22.89
N LEU A 92 -8.32 5.25 22.21
CA LEU A 92 -7.57 4.04 22.53
C LEU A 92 -6.06 4.27 22.38
N MET A 93 -5.64 4.99 21.35
CA MET A 93 -4.24 5.33 21.09
C MET A 93 -3.67 6.24 22.19
N GLU A 94 -4.36 7.34 22.51
CA GLU A 94 -3.94 8.29 23.55
C GLU A 94 -3.77 7.60 24.90
N ALA A 95 -4.71 6.72 25.24
CA ALA A 95 -4.71 6.06 26.52
C ALA A 95 -3.62 4.98 26.64
N ASN A 96 -3.25 4.32 25.53
CA ASN A 96 -2.08 3.43 25.46
C ASN A 96 -0.75 4.20 25.42
N ALA A 97 -0.69 5.39 24.82
CA ALA A 97 0.52 6.21 24.78
C ALA A 97 1.02 6.61 26.17
N LEU A 98 0.12 6.82 27.13
CA LEU A 98 0.45 7.10 28.53
C LEU A 98 1.22 5.97 29.23
N ARG A 99 1.19 4.75 28.68
CA ARG A 99 1.86 3.56 29.23
C ARG A 99 3.23 3.30 28.62
N GLY A 100 3.73 4.22 27.78
CA GLY A 100 4.99 4.05 27.07
C GLY A 100 5.00 2.81 26.17
N GLN A 101 6.10 2.08 26.18
CA GLN A 101 6.33 0.97 25.24
C GLN A 101 5.29 -0.17 25.36
N ALA A 102 4.93 -0.57 26.59
CA ALA A 102 4.01 -1.69 26.81
C ALA A 102 2.59 -1.43 26.29
N GLY A 103 2.10 -0.19 26.40
CA GLY A 103 0.81 0.20 25.82
C GLY A 103 0.86 0.21 24.29
N ALA A 104 1.96 0.69 23.72
CA ALA A 104 2.12 0.75 22.28
C ALA A 104 2.26 -0.65 21.64
N GLU A 105 2.89 -1.62 22.32
CA GLU A 105 2.92 -3.03 21.90
C GLU A 105 1.53 -3.69 21.94
N THR A 106 0.77 -3.45 23.00
CA THR A 106 -0.62 -3.94 23.11
C THR A 106 -1.50 -3.41 21.98
N LEU A 107 -1.44 -2.09 21.74
CA LEU A 107 -2.17 -1.43 20.66
C LEU A 107 -1.80 -2.01 19.28
N LEU A 108 -0.50 -2.23 19.04
CA LEU A 108 -0.02 -2.81 17.80
C LEU A 108 -0.54 -4.24 17.58
N GLY A 109 -0.64 -5.04 18.65
CA GLY A 109 -1.21 -6.39 18.58
C GLY A 109 -2.66 -6.39 18.09
N VAL A 110 -3.49 -5.51 18.63
CA VAL A 110 -4.88 -5.34 18.20
C VAL A 110 -4.95 -4.85 16.75
N LEU A 111 -4.18 -3.83 16.41
CA LEU A 111 -4.15 -3.26 15.05
C LEU A 111 -3.74 -4.28 14.00
N ASN A 112 -2.73 -5.11 14.30
CA ASN A 112 -2.30 -6.14 13.36
C ASN A 112 -3.39 -7.18 13.10
N GLN A 113 -4.14 -7.59 14.12
CA GLN A 113 -5.28 -8.51 13.95
C GLN A 113 -6.42 -7.87 13.15
N TYR A 114 -6.75 -6.62 13.47
CA TYR A 114 -7.75 -5.84 12.74
C TYR A 114 -7.38 -5.71 11.25
N PHE A 115 -6.20 -5.16 10.96
CA PHE A 115 -5.77 -4.93 9.58
C PHE A 115 -5.61 -6.25 8.81
N ALA A 116 -5.10 -7.32 9.43
CA ALA A 116 -5.01 -8.62 8.77
C ALA A 116 -6.38 -9.12 8.29
N GLN A 117 -7.41 -9.02 9.15
CA GLN A 117 -8.77 -9.43 8.78
C GLN A 117 -9.37 -8.53 7.69
N MET A 118 -9.16 -7.20 7.76
CA MET A 118 -9.69 -6.26 6.78
C MET A 118 -9.02 -6.42 5.39
N ILE A 119 -7.69 -6.58 5.36
CA ILE A 119 -6.93 -6.84 4.12
C ILE A 119 -7.45 -8.11 3.45
N GLU A 120 -7.65 -9.18 4.23
CA GLU A 120 -8.15 -10.45 3.71
C GLU A 120 -9.54 -10.30 3.08
N LEU A 121 -10.46 -9.61 3.74
CA LEU A 121 -11.83 -9.40 3.25
C LEU A 121 -11.88 -8.55 1.98
N VAL A 122 -11.10 -7.46 1.92
CA VAL A 122 -10.99 -6.63 0.71
C VAL A 122 -10.40 -7.45 -0.43
N SER A 123 -9.28 -8.15 -0.19
CA SER A 123 -8.60 -8.95 -1.22
C SER A 123 -9.49 -10.08 -1.75
N LYS A 124 -10.25 -10.75 -0.89
CA LYS A 124 -11.16 -11.84 -1.31
C LYS A 124 -12.41 -11.33 -2.02
N SER A 125 -12.73 -10.04 -1.87
CA SER A 125 -13.83 -9.39 -2.57
C SER A 125 -13.40 -8.80 -3.93
N GLY A 126 -12.17 -9.04 -4.38
CA GLY A 126 -11.64 -8.49 -5.64
C GLY A 126 -11.05 -7.09 -5.51
N GLY A 127 -11.04 -6.52 -4.30
CA GLY A 127 -10.45 -5.22 -4.02
C GLY A 127 -8.96 -5.31 -3.69
N GLU A 128 -8.34 -4.14 -3.62
CA GLU A 128 -6.93 -3.96 -3.33
C GLU A 128 -6.75 -2.79 -2.39
N ILE A 129 -6.09 -3.02 -1.26
CA ILE A 129 -5.69 -1.93 -0.36
C ILE A 129 -4.59 -1.13 -1.02
N LEU A 130 -4.83 0.16 -1.20
CA LEU A 130 -3.86 1.10 -1.75
C LEU A 130 -3.01 1.70 -0.65
N GLU A 131 -3.65 2.10 0.44
CA GLU A 131 -2.98 2.93 1.42
C GLU A 131 -3.64 2.86 2.82
N PHE A 132 -2.82 2.83 3.88
CA PHE A 132 -3.24 3.05 5.28
C PHE A 132 -2.89 4.45 5.74
N THR A 133 -3.86 5.28 6.14
CA THR A 133 -3.62 6.65 6.58
C THR A 133 -4.09 6.80 8.02
N GLY A 134 -3.15 6.58 8.95
CA GLY A 134 -3.50 6.45 10.37
C GLY A 134 -4.26 5.14 10.57
N ASP A 135 -5.49 5.27 11.02
CA ASP A 135 -6.49 4.23 11.25
C ASP A 135 -7.48 4.06 10.10
N ALA A 136 -7.35 4.90 9.07
CA ALA A 136 -8.13 4.80 7.85
C ALA A 136 -7.49 3.92 6.77
N MET A 137 -8.32 3.32 5.91
CA MET A 137 -7.90 2.54 4.74
C MET A 137 -8.51 3.11 3.47
N LEU A 138 -7.72 3.17 2.40
CA LEU A 138 -8.22 3.35 1.04
C LEU A 138 -8.05 2.05 0.27
N ALA A 139 -9.14 1.57 -0.31
CA ALA A 139 -9.14 0.44 -1.22
C ALA A 139 -9.69 0.83 -2.59
N GLN A 140 -9.20 0.16 -3.63
CA GLN A 140 -9.78 0.23 -4.96
C GLN A 140 -10.38 -1.12 -5.36
N PHE A 141 -11.45 -1.04 -6.14
CA PHE A 141 -12.09 -2.14 -6.83
C PHE A 141 -12.02 -1.82 -8.33
N PRO A 142 -11.00 -2.36 -9.03
CA PRO A 142 -10.78 -2.06 -10.44
C PRO A 142 -11.93 -2.63 -11.30
N PRO A 143 -12.11 -2.12 -12.54
CA PRO A 143 -13.22 -2.53 -13.38
C PRO A 143 -13.15 -4.03 -13.69
N THR A 144 -14.29 -4.68 -13.58
CA THR A 144 -14.45 -6.11 -13.84
C THR A 144 -15.11 -6.35 -15.21
N PRO A 145 -14.94 -7.52 -15.84
CA PRO A 145 -15.61 -7.82 -17.11
C PRO A 145 -17.14 -7.70 -17.07
N ASN A 146 -17.75 -7.87 -15.90
CA ASN A 146 -19.19 -7.82 -15.69
C ASN A 146 -19.69 -6.47 -15.16
N GLY A 147 -18.81 -5.52 -14.82
CA GLY A 147 -19.20 -4.25 -14.18
C GLY A 147 -19.59 -4.37 -12.71
N ASP A 148 -19.20 -5.47 -12.04
CA ASP A 148 -19.58 -5.78 -10.67
C ASP A 148 -18.72 -5.07 -9.61
N GLU A 149 -17.72 -4.26 -9.98
CA GLU A 149 -16.75 -3.68 -9.04
C GLU A 149 -17.39 -2.85 -7.92
N THR A 150 -18.48 -2.14 -8.21
CA THR A 150 -19.21 -1.38 -7.19
C THR A 150 -19.96 -2.31 -6.24
N ALA A 151 -20.58 -3.38 -6.75
CA ALA A 151 -21.24 -4.39 -5.94
C ALA A 151 -20.24 -5.19 -5.09
N GLN A 152 -19.04 -5.47 -5.63
CA GLN A 152 -17.92 -6.07 -4.91
C GLN A 152 -17.47 -5.18 -3.75
N ALA A 153 -17.35 -3.87 -3.97
CA ALA A 153 -17.04 -2.90 -2.91
C ALA A 153 -18.11 -2.90 -1.80
N VAL A 154 -19.40 -2.89 -2.17
CA VAL A 154 -20.51 -2.94 -1.20
C VAL A 154 -20.46 -4.20 -0.36
N ARG A 155 -20.35 -5.38 -0.99
CA ARG A 155 -20.23 -6.66 -0.27
C ARG A 155 -19.00 -6.71 0.63
N ALA A 156 -17.87 -6.18 0.18
CA ALA A 156 -16.66 -6.06 0.99
C ALA A 156 -16.92 -5.19 2.24
N GLY A 157 -17.55 -4.03 2.07
CA GLY A 157 -17.89 -3.12 3.16
C GLY A 157 -18.79 -3.79 4.21
N LEU A 158 -19.85 -4.49 3.77
CA LEU A 158 -20.75 -5.21 4.67
C LEU A 158 -20.02 -6.32 5.44
N ARG A 159 -19.18 -7.11 4.76
CA ARG A 159 -18.35 -8.14 5.41
C ARG A 159 -17.39 -7.55 6.43
N MET A 160 -16.74 -6.43 6.10
CA MET A 160 -15.86 -5.71 7.02
C MET A 160 -16.65 -5.21 8.24
N GLN A 161 -17.87 -4.69 8.07
CA GLN A 161 -18.73 -4.29 9.18
C GLN A 161 -19.13 -5.47 10.08
N ARG A 162 -19.43 -6.65 9.51
CA ARG A 162 -19.68 -7.87 10.30
C ARG A 162 -18.44 -8.32 11.07
N ALA A 163 -17.28 -8.33 10.43
CA ALA A 163 -16.00 -8.66 11.05
C ALA A 163 -15.59 -7.67 12.15
N MET A 164 -15.97 -6.40 12.02
CA MET A 164 -15.70 -5.35 13.01
C MET A 164 -16.29 -5.69 14.39
N ARG A 165 -17.34 -6.52 14.46
CA ARG A 165 -17.93 -7.00 15.73
C ARG A 165 -16.93 -7.73 16.62
N ASN A 166 -15.92 -8.38 16.02
CA ASN A 166 -14.86 -9.08 16.77
C ASN A 166 -13.90 -8.11 17.48
N PHE A 167 -13.88 -6.85 17.06
CA PHE A 167 -13.00 -5.80 17.59
C PHE A 167 -13.76 -4.70 18.32
N GLN A 168 -15.09 -4.83 18.42
CA GLN A 168 -15.94 -3.82 19.03
C GLN A 168 -15.58 -3.58 20.49
N ASN A 169 -15.31 -4.63 21.26
CA ASN A 169 -15.03 -4.50 22.68
C ASN A 169 -13.57 -4.87 22.94
N ILE A 170 -12.76 -3.88 23.23
CA ILE A 170 -11.37 -4.08 23.65
C ILE A 170 -11.29 -3.82 25.14
N GLU A 171 -11.09 -4.89 25.89
CA GLU A 171 -10.74 -4.79 27.30
C GLU A 171 -9.30 -4.31 27.43
N THR A 172 -9.11 -3.25 28.19
CA THR A 172 -7.77 -2.73 28.52
C THR A 172 -7.70 -2.47 30.02
N ASP A 173 -6.49 -2.40 30.56
CA ASP A 173 -6.27 -2.16 32.00
C ASP A 173 -6.85 -0.82 32.52
N ILE A 174 -7.20 0.09 31.62
CA ILE A 174 -7.77 1.41 31.90
C ILE A 174 -9.28 1.48 31.63
N GLY A 175 -9.90 0.37 31.21
CA GLY A 175 -11.33 0.25 30.92
C GLY A 175 -11.63 -0.27 29.51
N PRO A 176 -12.92 -0.56 29.23
CA PRO A 176 -13.34 -1.03 27.92
C PRO A 176 -13.34 0.11 26.90
N PHE A 177 -12.84 -0.16 25.71
CA PHE A 177 -12.98 0.73 24.55
C PHE A 177 -13.91 0.11 23.53
N THR A 178 -14.76 0.96 22.95
CA THR A 178 -15.62 0.57 21.84
C THR A 178 -15.03 1.04 20.51
N LEU A 179 -14.66 0.11 19.65
CA LEU A 179 -14.30 0.43 18.27
C LEU A 179 -15.48 0.23 17.33
N GLY A 180 -15.55 1.08 16.31
CA GLY A 180 -16.46 0.94 15.20
C GLY A 180 -15.82 1.41 13.92
N MET A 181 -16.49 1.19 12.80
CA MET A 181 -15.94 1.54 11.50
C MET A 181 -16.99 2.27 10.68
N ARG A 182 -16.57 3.32 9.97
CA ARG A 182 -17.33 3.92 8.88
C ARG A 182 -16.78 3.40 7.56
N VAL A 183 -17.66 3.17 6.59
CA VAL A 183 -17.27 2.77 5.24
C VAL A 183 -17.98 3.69 4.25
N GLY A 184 -17.21 4.42 3.46
CA GLY A 184 -17.70 5.25 2.36
C GLY A 184 -17.28 4.68 1.01
N ILE A 185 -18.20 4.63 0.05
CA ILE A 185 -17.94 4.11 -1.29
C ILE A 185 -18.44 5.09 -2.34
N HIS A 186 -17.61 5.30 -3.36
CA HIS A 186 -17.95 6.04 -4.55
C HIS A 186 -17.43 5.28 -5.78
N THR A 187 -18.14 5.37 -6.90
CA THR A 187 -17.74 4.78 -8.16
C THR A 187 -17.59 5.88 -9.20
N GLY A 188 -16.53 5.82 -9.99
CA GLY A 188 -16.20 6.91 -10.89
C GLY A 188 -14.86 6.73 -11.57
N ARG A 189 -14.50 7.75 -12.35
CA ARG A 189 -13.25 7.79 -13.09
C ARG A 189 -12.17 8.50 -12.27
N TYR A 190 -11.02 7.88 -12.13
CA TYR A 190 -9.86 8.45 -11.45
C TYR A 190 -8.57 8.17 -12.24
N LEU A 191 -7.55 8.98 -12.00
CA LEU A 191 -6.24 8.83 -12.61
C LEU A 191 -5.30 8.17 -11.59
N THR A 192 -4.73 7.02 -11.94
CA THR A 192 -3.58 6.46 -11.22
C THR A 192 -2.29 6.98 -11.84
N ALA A 193 -1.28 7.25 -11.01
CA ALA A 193 0.04 7.60 -11.50
C ALA A 193 1.16 7.07 -10.60
N ASP A 194 2.26 6.65 -11.23
CA ASP A 194 3.52 6.34 -10.59
C ASP A 194 4.42 7.55 -10.77
N ILE A 195 4.85 8.16 -9.66
CA ILE A 195 5.65 9.39 -9.68
C ILE A 195 6.94 9.23 -8.87
N GLY A 196 7.96 10.03 -9.17
CA GLY A 196 9.17 10.14 -8.36
C GLY A 196 10.46 9.92 -9.15
N THR A 197 11.44 9.33 -8.47
CA THR A 197 12.80 9.10 -8.97
C THR A 197 13.13 7.60 -8.95
N PRO A 198 14.21 7.13 -9.60
CA PRO A 198 14.60 5.73 -9.56
C PRO A 198 14.81 5.14 -8.16
N ARG A 199 15.09 5.97 -7.15
CA ARG A 199 15.32 5.50 -5.77
C ARG A 199 14.10 5.67 -4.86
N ARG A 200 13.13 6.48 -5.28
CA ARG A 200 11.94 6.80 -4.49
C ARG A 200 10.78 7.15 -5.41
N MET A 201 9.84 6.23 -5.53
CA MET A 201 8.60 6.32 -6.27
C MET A 201 7.40 6.30 -5.32
N GLU A 202 6.26 6.84 -5.76
CA GLU A 202 4.97 6.76 -5.09
C GLU A 202 3.89 6.40 -6.11
N HIS A 203 2.93 5.59 -5.68
CA HIS A 203 1.73 5.32 -6.43
C HIS A 203 0.59 6.17 -5.87
N ILE A 204 0.02 7.02 -6.71
CA ILE A 204 -0.95 8.02 -6.31
C ILE A 204 -2.23 7.89 -7.13
N LEU A 205 -3.34 8.24 -6.49
CA LEU A 205 -4.63 8.43 -7.13
C LEU A 205 -4.95 9.92 -7.17
N LEU A 206 -5.45 10.38 -8.31
CA LEU A 206 -5.83 11.78 -8.56
C LEU A 206 -7.25 11.82 -9.15
N GLY A 207 -7.95 12.91 -8.91
CA GLY A 207 -9.29 13.17 -9.40
C GLY A 207 -10.36 13.17 -8.30
N GLN A 208 -11.49 13.80 -8.60
CA GLN A 208 -12.63 14.01 -7.72
C GLN A 208 -13.21 12.72 -7.13
N THR A 209 -13.07 11.59 -7.83
CA THR A 209 -13.52 10.29 -7.31
C THR A 209 -12.88 9.95 -5.97
N VAL A 210 -11.59 10.25 -5.74
CA VAL A 210 -10.94 10.05 -4.43
C VAL A 210 -11.60 10.92 -3.36
N GLN A 211 -11.96 12.15 -3.72
CA GLN A 211 -12.59 13.09 -2.80
C GLN A 211 -13.99 12.64 -2.41
N HIS A 212 -14.81 12.28 -3.39
CA HIS A 212 -16.18 11.82 -3.18
C HIS A 212 -16.21 10.57 -2.29
N THR A 213 -15.25 9.66 -2.42
CA THR A 213 -15.14 8.50 -1.52
C THR A 213 -14.89 8.92 -0.07
N LYS A 214 -13.99 9.88 0.16
CA LYS A 214 -13.72 10.39 1.52
C LYS A 214 -14.93 11.13 2.10
N GLN A 215 -15.63 11.90 1.28
CA GLN A 215 -16.86 12.57 1.70
C GLN A 215 -17.98 11.57 2.04
N ALA A 216 -18.09 10.49 1.27
CA ALA A 216 -19.03 9.41 1.57
C ALA A 216 -18.72 8.73 2.90
N GLU A 217 -17.44 8.54 3.24
CA GLU A 217 -17.07 7.99 4.55
C GLU A 217 -17.43 8.99 5.66
N GLY A 218 -17.02 10.25 5.54
CA GLY A 218 -17.27 11.28 6.55
C GLY A 218 -18.74 11.62 6.77
N ALA A 219 -19.59 11.50 5.75
CA ALA A 219 -21.04 11.63 5.84
C ALA A 219 -21.74 10.32 6.30
N GLY A 220 -20.98 9.23 6.46
CA GLY A 220 -21.48 7.93 6.87
C GLY A 220 -21.68 7.81 8.37
N ALA A 221 -22.46 6.80 8.76
CA ALA A 221 -22.66 6.43 10.15
C ALA A 221 -21.71 5.29 10.57
N VAL A 222 -21.34 5.27 11.85
CA VAL A 222 -20.55 4.16 12.42
C VAL A 222 -21.35 2.86 12.28
N HIS A 223 -20.65 1.78 11.94
CA HIS A 223 -21.19 0.44 11.64
C HIS A 223 -21.99 0.34 10.33
N ARG A 224 -21.97 1.37 9.47
CA ARG A 224 -22.72 1.39 8.21
C ARG A 224 -21.82 1.50 6.99
N VAL A 225 -22.37 1.08 5.84
CA VAL A 225 -21.80 1.31 4.51
C VAL A 225 -22.59 2.43 3.86
N ASN A 226 -21.91 3.51 3.52
CA ASN A 226 -22.50 4.71 2.95
C ASN A 226 -22.05 4.88 1.49
N LEU A 227 -23.00 5.14 0.60
CA LEU A 227 -22.76 5.31 -0.83
C LEU A 227 -23.04 6.75 -1.24
N THR A 228 -22.20 7.30 -2.10
CA THR A 228 -22.61 8.43 -2.96
C THR A 228 -23.77 8.04 -3.89
N MET A 229 -24.51 9.02 -4.41
CA MET A 229 -25.57 8.75 -5.41
C MET A 229 -25.06 7.97 -6.63
N ASP A 230 -23.87 8.27 -7.15
CA ASP A 230 -23.30 7.54 -8.29
C ASP A 230 -23.08 6.05 -7.98
N ALA A 231 -22.57 5.74 -6.78
CA ALA A 231 -22.39 4.36 -6.35
C ALA A 231 -23.74 3.67 -6.07
N TYR A 232 -24.71 4.39 -5.51
CA TYR A 232 -26.06 3.90 -5.32
C TYR A 232 -26.72 3.54 -6.66
N GLU A 233 -26.68 4.43 -7.65
CA GLU A 233 -27.28 4.19 -8.97
C GLU A 233 -26.70 2.95 -9.64
N ALA A 234 -25.39 2.72 -9.50
CA ALA A 234 -24.72 1.54 -10.05
C ALA A 234 -25.17 0.21 -9.42
N VAL A 235 -25.74 0.22 -8.21
CA VAL A 235 -26.10 -1.00 -7.47
C VAL A 235 -27.53 -1.00 -6.90
N ARG A 236 -28.37 -0.05 -7.30
CA ARG A 236 -29.70 0.19 -6.73
C ARG A 236 -30.65 -0.99 -6.86
N ASP A 237 -30.45 -1.82 -7.90
CA ASP A 237 -31.27 -2.98 -8.19
C ASP A 237 -30.70 -4.27 -7.56
N THR A 238 -29.55 -4.18 -6.87
CA THR A 238 -28.82 -5.32 -6.27
C THR A 238 -28.93 -5.36 -4.74
N PHE A 239 -29.08 -4.22 -4.08
CA PHE A 239 -29.15 -4.13 -2.62
C PHE A 239 -30.35 -3.30 -2.17
N HIS A 240 -30.67 -3.36 -0.88
CA HIS A 240 -31.63 -2.46 -0.27
C HIS A 240 -30.93 -1.31 0.45
N PHE A 241 -31.63 -0.18 0.52
CA PHE A 241 -31.07 1.08 1.00
C PHE A 241 -32.06 1.83 1.86
N GLU A 242 -31.52 2.65 2.75
CA GLU A 242 -32.25 3.67 3.49
C GLU A 242 -31.60 5.04 3.29
N GLN A 243 -32.37 6.09 3.59
CA GLN A 243 -31.92 7.47 3.43
C GLN A 243 -30.81 7.77 4.45
N GLY A 244 -29.63 8.17 3.96
CA GLY A 244 -28.56 8.77 4.76
C GLY A 244 -28.66 10.29 4.78
N GLU A 245 -27.54 10.94 5.08
CA GLU A 245 -27.37 12.39 4.88
C GLU A 245 -27.70 12.81 3.42
N PRO A 246 -28.09 14.06 3.16
CA PRO A 246 -28.44 14.52 1.81
C PRO A 246 -27.34 14.20 0.78
N GLY A 247 -27.73 13.49 -0.30
CA GLY A 247 -26.80 13.05 -1.34
C GLY A 247 -26.13 11.68 -1.10
N TYR A 248 -26.53 10.98 -0.03
CA TYR A 248 -25.99 9.67 0.32
C TYR A 248 -27.08 8.64 0.66
N MET A 249 -26.76 7.38 0.40
CA MET A 249 -27.62 6.23 0.71
C MET A 249 -26.87 5.24 1.59
N LEU A 250 -27.52 4.79 2.67
CA LEU A 250 -26.98 3.77 3.54
C LEU A 250 -27.44 2.39 3.06
N VAL A 251 -26.50 1.45 2.94
CA VAL A 251 -26.83 0.06 2.60
C VAL A 251 -27.48 -0.62 3.81
N VAL A 252 -28.55 -1.37 3.55
CA VAL A 252 -29.18 -2.25 4.54
C VAL A 252 -28.49 -3.61 4.47
N ASP A 253 -28.03 -4.12 5.62
CA ASP A 253 -27.42 -5.45 5.71
C ASP A 253 -28.48 -6.52 5.95
N ASP A 254 -29.19 -6.93 4.90
CA ASP A 254 -30.23 -7.96 4.91
C ASP A 254 -29.86 -9.23 4.11
N LEU A 255 -28.59 -9.33 3.73
CA LEU A 255 -28.03 -10.46 2.99
C LEU A 255 -27.71 -11.64 3.92
N SER A 256 -27.92 -12.87 3.46
CA SER A 256 -27.36 -14.03 4.17
C SER A 256 -25.83 -14.09 4.01
N ASP A 257 -25.16 -14.91 4.81
CA ASP A 257 -23.72 -15.15 4.61
C ASP A 257 -23.41 -15.75 3.22
N ASP A 258 -24.36 -16.52 2.67
CA ASP A 258 -24.26 -17.06 1.30
C ASP A 258 -24.45 -15.98 0.23
N ASP A 259 -25.34 -15.00 0.44
CA ASP A 259 -25.60 -13.89 -0.50
C ASP A 259 -24.47 -12.86 -0.53
N LEU A 260 -23.83 -12.65 0.62
CA LEU A 260 -22.56 -11.92 0.66
C LEU A 260 -21.51 -12.67 -0.15
N GLY A 261 -21.64 -13.99 -0.30
CA GLY A 261 -20.82 -14.89 -1.08
C GLY A 261 -19.95 -15.74 -0.16
N THR A 262 -20.13 -17.06 -0.20
CA THR A 262 -19.03 -17.99 0.08
C THR A 262 -17.99 -17.82 -1.01
N TYR A 263 -16.73 -17.71 -0.59
CA TYR A 263 -15.61 -17.40 -1.46
C TYR A 263 -15.70 -18.16 -2.79
N GLU A 264 -16.00 -17.47 -3.90
CA GLU A 264 -15.37 -17.86 -5.15
C GLU A 264 -13.90 -17.50 -4.97
N LEU A 265 -13.20 -18.40 -4.26
CA LEU A 265 -11.81 -18.67 -4.49
C LEU A 265 -11.73 -19.07 -5.96
N GLY A 266 -11.77 -18.09 -6.86
CA GLY A 266 -10.90 -18.13 -8.01
C GLY A 266 -9.53 -18.27 -7.38
N ALA A 267 -9.11 -19.53 -7.20
CA ALA A 267 -7.85 -19.89 -6.59
C ALA A 267 -6.87 -18.93 -7.23
N PHE A 268 -6.31 -18.01 -6.43
CA PHE A 268 -5.34 -17.06 -6.93
C PHE A 268 -4.45 -17.90 -7.81
N LYS A 269 -4.39 -17.59 -9.11
CA LYS A 269 -3.43 -18.23 -9.99
C LYS A 269 -2.07 -17.74 -9.47
N ARG A 270 -1.59 -18.33 -8.38
CA ARG A 270 -0.18 -18.65 -8.20
C ARG A 270 0.12 -19.34 -9.50
N ARG A 271 0.64 -18.56 -10.47
CA ARG A 271 1.29 -19.14 -11.63
C ARG A 271 2.23 -20.16 -11.00
N LYS A 272 1.92 -21.46 -11.20
CA LYS A 272 2.93 -22.50 -11.07
C LYS A 272 4.01 -22.02 -12.03
N ARG A 273 5.03 -21.33 -11.50
CA ARG A 273 6.24 -21.13 -12.27
C ARG A 273 6.72 -22.54 -12.58
N SER A 274 6.94 -22.74 -13.87
CA SER A 274 7.41 -23.97 -14.47
C SER A 274 8.48 -24.62 -13.59
N GLY A 275 8.39 -25.95 -13.51
CA GLY A 275 9.23 -26.80 -12.68
C GLY A 275 10.71 -26.50 -12.77
N GLY A 276 11.43 -26.92 -11.72
CA GLY A 276 12.84 -26.67 -11.45
C GLY A 276 13.67 -26.47 -12.71
N ILE A 277 13.93 -25.20 -13.02
CA ILE A 277 15.05 -24.83 -13.86
C ILE A 277 16.27 -25.32 -13.08
N LEU A 278 17.05 -26.21 -13.69
CA LEU A 278 18.34 -26.62 -13.17
C LEU A 278 19.18 -25.33 -13.05
N MET A 279 19.27 -24.79 -11.83
CA MET A 279 20.06 -23.59 -11.55
C MET A 279 21.50 -23.87 -11.95
N ASP A 280 22.03 -23.12 -12.91
CA ASP A 280 23.46 -23.13 -13.18
C ASP A 280 24.18 -22.55 -11.97
N ARG A 281 24.78 -23.43 -11.17
CA ARG A 281 25.53 -23.07 -9.96
C ARG A 281 26.93 -22.56 -10.28
N SER A 282 27.28 -22.39 -11.55
CA SER A 282 28.48 -21.64 -11.91
C SER A 282 28.37 -20.20 -11.43
N VAL A 283 29.52 -19.55 -11.24
CA VAL A 283 29.56 -18.11 -10.92
C VAL A 283 28.80 -17.29 -11.97
N GLY A 284 28.96 -17.62 -13.25
CA GLY A 284 28.26 -16.93 -14.34
C GLY A 284 26.74 -17.11 -14.28
N GLY A 285 26.27 -18.34 -14.03
CA GLY A 285 24.85 -18.64 -13.87
C GLY A 285 24.22 -17.88 -12.70
N LEU A 286 24.88 -17.90 -11.54
CA LEU A 286 24.41 -17.18 -10.35
C LEU A 286 24.38 -15.66 -10.54
N LEU A 287 25.32 -15.07 -11.27
CA LEU A 287 25.29 -13.63 -11.58
C LEU A 287 24.12 -13.25 -12.47
N ASN A 288 23.77 -14.10 -13.43
CA ASN A 288 22.58 -13.89 -14.26
C ASN A 288 21.31 -13.94 -13.40
N GLU A 289 21.21 -14.93 -12.50
CA GLU A 289 20.07 -15.04 -11.58
C GLU A 289 19.99 -13.87 -10.59
N ILE A 290 21.12 -13.38 -10.08
CA ILE A 290 21.18 -12.17 -9.25
C ILE A 290 20.72 -10.95 -10.05
N THR A 291 21.16 -10.82 -11.30
CA THR A 291 20.75 -9.71 -12.19
C THR A 291 19.24 -9.74 -12.46
N ASP A 292 18.70 -10.90 -12.80
CA ASP A 292 17.27 -11.13 -12.99
C ASP A 292 16.46 -10.84 -11.72
N MET A 293 17.04 -11.11 -10.54
CA MET A 293 16.40 -10.80 -9.28
C MET A 293 16.42 -9.30 -8.99
N LEU A 294 17.53 -8.60 -9.26
CA LEU A 294 17.62 -7.15 -9.13
C LEU A 294 16.58 -6.46 -10.02
N ASP A 295 16.38 -6.92 -11.25
CA ASP A 295 15.36 -6.41 -12.18
C ASP A 295 13.93 -6.56 -11.65
N ARG A 296 13.69 -7.45 -10.68
CA ARG A 296 12.39 -7.65 -10.02
C ARG A 296 12.28 -6.98 -8.66
N VAL A 297 13.39 -6.82 -7.95
CA VAL A 297 13.44 -6.22 -6.61
C VAL A 297 13.46 -4.71 -6.69
N GLU A 298 14.33 -4.11 -7.51
CA GLU A 298 14.50 -2.66 -7.59
C GLU A 298 13.20 -1.90 -7.92
N PRO A 299 12.36 -2.37 -8.87
CA PRO A 299 11.10 -1.70 -9.16
C PRO A 299 10.14 -1.64 -7.97
N LEU A 300 10.12 -2.67 -7.11
CA LEU A 300 9.27 -2.69 -5.92
C LEU A 300 9.89 -1.89 -4.78
N ALA A 301 11.20 -2.06 -4.57
CA ALA A 301 11.96 -1.36 -3.54
C ALA A 301 11.87 0.16 -3.67
N ALA A 302 11.78 0.68 -4.90
CA ALA A 302 11.62 2.11 -5.16
C ALA A 302 10.36 2.71 -4.52
N PHE A 303 9.30 1.94 -4.29
CA PHE A 303 8.06 2.45 -3.67
C PHE A 303 8.13 2.54 -2.14
N LEU A 304 9.18 2.02 -1.51
CA LEU A 304 9.31 2.02 -0.06
C LEU A 304 10.20 3.18 0.41
N PRO A 305 9.83 3.86 1.52
CA PRO A 305 10.74 4.77 2.20
C PRO A 305 12.01 4.04 2.67
N ALA A 306 13.17 4.68 2.54
CA ALA A 306 14.47 4.09 2.85
C ALA A 306 14.57 3.42 4.23
N PRO A 307 14.02 3.97 5.35
CA PRO A 307 14.09 3.29 6.64
C PRO A 307 13.35 1.95 6.67
N ILE A 308 12.21 1.85 5.98
CA ILE A 308 11.42 0.62 5.90
C ILE A 308 12.14 -0.39 5.01
N LEU A 309 12.65 0.06 3.86
CA LEU A 309 13.45 -0.80 2.98
C LEU A 309 14.67 -1.35 3.71
N ASN A 310 15.41 -0.51 4.44
CA ASN A 310 16.57 -0.94 5.22
C ASN A 310 16.18 -1.96 6.30
N GLN A 311 15.05 -1.74 6.99
CA GLN A 311 14.55 -2.72 7.96
C GLN A 311 14.23 -4.06 7.27
N LEU A 312 13.62 -4.06 6.09
CA LEU A 312 13.32 -5.28 5.35
C LEU A 312 14.59 -6.01 4.90
N VAL A 313 15.57 -5.27 4.40
CA VAL A 313 16.89 -5.80 4.02
C VAL A 313 17.57 -6.47 5.22
N GLU A 314 17.62 -5.81 6.38
CA GLU A 314 18.24 -6.37 7.58
C GLU A 314 17.43 -7.54 8.20
N SER A 315 16.10 -7.54 8.08
CA SER A 315 15.22 -8.55 8.71
C SER A 315 14.86 -9.75 7.83
N THR A 316 15.41 -9.86 6.62
CA THR A 316 15.10 -10.99 5.71
C THR A 316 15.30 -12.37 6.35
N SER A 317 16.28 -12.53 7.23
CA SER A 317 16.59 -13.78 7.93
C SER A 317 15.51 -14.13 8.97
N ASP A 318 15.07 -13.16 9.75
CA ASP A 318 14.17 -13.37 10.90
C ASP A 318 12.69 -13.18 10.53
N ARG A 319 12.41 -12.59 9.36
CA ARG A 319 11.06 -12.26 8.85
C ARG A 319 10.18 -11.51 9.86
N THR A 320 10.80 -10.78 10.79
CA THR A 320 10.13 -10.00 11.81
C THR A 320 10.69 -8.60 11.82
N ILE A 321 9.82 -7.59 11.84
CA ILE A 321 10.23 -6.19 12.01
C ILE A 321 9.87 -5.80 13.43
N PRO A 322 10.87 -5.64 14.33
CA PRO A 322 10.58 -5.25 15.70
C PRO A 322 9.96 -3.84 15.72
N PRO A 323 8.93 -3.61 16.53
CA PRO A 323 8.36 -2.28 16.67
C PRO A 323 9.40 -1.31 17.23
N ARG A 324 9.34 -0.06 16.77
CA ARG A 324 10.16 1.03 17.29
C ARG A 324 9.24 2.20 17.64
N PHE A 325 9.53 2.86 18.76
CA PHE A 325 8.74 3.98 19.27
C PHE A 325 9.58 5.26 19.33
N PRO A 326 9.94 5.85 18.16
CA PRO A 326 10.70 7.09 18.13
C PRO A 326 9.83 8.28 18.56
N THR A 327 10.48 9.40 18.88
CA THR A 327 9.86 10.71 19.09
C THR A 327 10.12 11.61 17.87
N PRO A 328 9.28 11.55 16.82
CA PRO A 328 9.51 12.31 15.59
C PRO A 328 8.99 13.76 15.70
N THR A 329 9.60 14.67 14.94
CA THR A 329 8.93 15.91 14.51
C THR A 329 8.19 15.62 13.22
N VAL A 330 6.86 15.82 13.22
CA VAL A 330 6.01 15.59 12.04
C VAL A 330 5.77 16.92 11.32
N VAL A 331 5.97 16.91 10.00
CA VAL A 331 5.70 18.05 9.12
C VAL A 331 4.71 17.62 8.05
N PHE A 332 3.61 18.35 7.91
CA PHE A 332 2.67 18.21 6.81
C PHE A 332 2.93 19.28 5.75
N VAL A 333 2.96 18.86 4.48
CA VAL A 333 3.09 19.76 3.33
C VAL A 333 1.87 19.56 2.44
N ASN A 334 1.02 20.58 2.33
CA ASN A 334 -0.21 20.52 1.56
C ASN A 334 -0.01 21.20 0.19
N LEU A 335 -0.36 20.49 -0.88
CA LEU A 335 -0.39 21.02 -2.24
C LEU A 335 -1.84 21.22 -2.65
N LEU A 336 -2.25 22.47 -2.87
CA LEU A 336 -3.64 22.83 -3.19
C LEU A 336 -3.88 22.82 -4.70
N GLY A 337 -5.05 22.33 -5.13
CA GLY A 337 -5.53 22.40 -6.52
C GLY A 337 -4.90 21.42 -7.50
N LEU A 338 -3.82 20.75 -7.11
CA LEU A 338 -3.10 19.81 -7.98
C LEU A 338 -3.89 18.52 -8.25
N PRO A 339 -4.58 17.93 -7.25
CA PRO A 339 -5.33 16.70 -7.48
C PRO A 339 -6.64 16.92 -8.24
N GLU A 340 -7.27 18.09 -8.14
CA GLU A 340 -8.48 18.46 -8.90
C GLU A 340 -8.13 18.92 -10.32
N ALA A 341 -6.89 19.38 -10.53
CA ALA A 341 -6.44 19.84 -11.84
C ALA A 341 -6.51 18.75 -12.91
N VAL A 342 -6.45 17.45 -12.56
CA VAL A 342 -6.56 16.37 -13.55
C VAL A 342 -7.97 16.24 -14.13
N ASP A 343 -9.00 16.67 -13.40
CA ASP A 343 -10.39 16.62 -13.86
C ASP A 343 -10.73 17.81 -14.76
N MET A 344 -10.14 18.98 -14.47
CA MET A 344 -10.38 20.21 -15.25
C MET A 344 -9.45 20.35 -16.47
N ALA A 345 -8.33 19.63 -16.48
CA ALA A 345 -7.31 19.81 -17.51
C ALA A 345 -7.66 19.10 -18.83
N PRO A 346 -7.31 19.70 -19.98
CA PRO A 346 -7.44 19.02 -21.26
C PRO A 346 -6.55 17.77 -21.30
N ALA A 347 -6.98 16.73 -22.03
CA ALA A 347 -6.30 15.43 -22.06
C ALA A 347 -4.80 15.50 -22.44
N ASN A 348 -4.42 16.45 -23.30
CA ASN A 348 -3.03 16.69 -23.71
C ASN A 348 -2.14 17.23 -22.57
N SER A 349 -2.73 17.86 -21.55
CA SER A 349 -2.04 18.55 -20.46
C SER A 349 -1.80 17.67 -19.23
N ILE A 350 -2.54 16.57 -19.10
CA ILE A 350 -2.40 15.64 -17.97
C ILE A 350 -0.95 15.15 -17.82
N ASN A 351 -0.18 15.05 -18.93
CA ASN A 351 1.17 14.47 -18.90
C ASN A 351 2.13 15.45 -18.23
N ARG A 352 1.92 16.72 -18.54
CA ARG A 352 2.64 17.83 -17.93
C ARG A 352 2.28 17.92 -16.44
N ILE A 353 1.00 17.81 -16.07
CA ILE A 353 0.56 17.84 -14.67
C ILE A 353 1.23 16.74 -13.84
N VAL A 354 1.15 15.49 -14.29
CA VAL A 354 1.78 14.35 -13.57
C VAL A 354 3.30 14.51 -13.48
N LYS A 355 3.97 14.96 -14.56
CA LYS A 355 5.42 15.25 -14.52
C LYS A 355 5.78 16.37 -13.56
N THR A 356 5.00 17.44 -13.53
CA THR A 356 5.18 18.54 -12.57
C THR A 356 5.03 18.01 -11.15
N PHE A 357 4.02 17.17 -10.89
CA PHE A 357 3.85 16.60 -9.56
C PHE A 357 5.02 15.68 -9.18
N SER A 358 5.47 14.82 -10.09
CA SER A 358 6.66 13.98 -9.92
C SER A 358 7.90 14.80 -9.60
N HIS A 359 8.09 15.95 -10.27
CA HIS A 359 9.21 16.84 -9.99
C HIS A 359 9.10 17.51 -8.62
N THR A 360 7.92 17.99 -8.25
CA THR A 360 7.66 18.57 -6.92
C THR A 360 7.91 17.55 -5.82
N PHE A 361 7.37 16.33 -5.96
CA PHE A 361 7.60 15.22 -5.03
C PHE A 361 9.09 14.92 -4.88
N ALA A 362 9.83 14.77 -5.99
CA ALA A 362 11.25 14.49 -5.97
C ALA A 362 12.06 15.59 -5.25
N ARG A 363 11.71 16.86 -5.45
CA ARG A 363 12.36 17.99 -4.77
C ARG A 363 12.06 18.02 -3.28
N ILE A 364 10.82 17.76 -2.87
CA ILE A 364 10.45 17.65 -1.46
C ILE A 364 11.21 16.49 -0.82
N ASN A 365 11.20 15.31 -1.45
CA ASN A 365 11.91 14.14 -0.95
C ASN A 365 13.41 14.42 -0.76
N ALA A 366 14.07 15.00 -1.76
CA ALA A 366 15.49 15.35 -1.67
C ALA A 366 15.78 16.37 -0.56
N ALA A 367 14.92 17.37 -0.37
CA ALA A 367 15.10 18.36 0.68
C ALA A 367 14.92 17.78 2.10
N VAL A 368 14.01 16.82 2.24
CA VAL A 368 13.75 16.09 3.49
C VAL A 368 14.89 15.12 3.80
N GLU A 369 15.31 14.29 2.84
CA GLU A 369 16.42 13.34 2.99
C GLU A 369 17.75 14.02 3.30
N ALA A 370 18.03 15.17 2.68
CA ALA A 370 19.25 15.95 2.94
C ALA A 370 19.38 16.41 4.41
N ARG A 371 18.29 16.34 5.19
CA ARG A 371 18.24 16.69 6.61
C ARG A 371 18.04 15.47 7.52
N GLY A 372 18.20 14.26 6.97
CA GLY A 372 17.94 13.01 7.69
C GLY A 372 16.46 12.73 7.95
N GLY A 373 15.56 13.50 7.33
CA GLY A 373 14.13 13.26 7.38
C GLY A 373 13.69 12.15 6.44
N VAL A 374 12.43 11.73 6.57
CA VAL A 374 11.86 10.66 5.76
C VAL A 374 10.51 11.13 5.22
N LEU A 375 10.36 11.14 3.89
CA LEU A 375 9.04 11.32 3.29
C LEU A 375 8.29 9.99 3.41
N LYS A 376 7.47 9.89 4.47
CA LYS A 376 6.74 8.66 4.81
C LYS A 376 5.67 8.33 3.78
N LYS A 377 4.85 9.32 3.42
CA LYS A 377 3.67 9.08 2.58
C LYS A 377 3.20 10.36 1.88
N VAL A 378 2.62 10.16 0.70
CA VAL A 378 1.81 11.16 -0.01
C VAL A 378 0.37 10.67 0.04
N THR A 379 -0.52 11.49 0.58
CA THR A 379 -1.95 11.17 0.62
C THR A 379 -2.74 12.39 0.17
N TYR A 380 -3.96 12.15 -0.27
CA TYR A 380 -4.85 13.19 -0.75
C TYR A 380 -5.78 13.62 0.38
N HIS A 381 -5.65 14.85 0.86
CA HIS A 381 -6.62 15.45 1.77
C HIS A 381 -7.07 16.78 1.18
N LEU A 382 -8.38 16.97 1.04
CA LEU A 382 -8.88 18.32 0.89
C LEU A 382 -8.68 19.08 2.19
N THR A 383 -8.29 20.34 2.02
CA THR A 383 -8.52 21.35 3.04
C THR A 383 -10.02 21.45 3.21
N CYS A 384 -10.51 21.36 4.45
CA CYS A 384 -11.82 21.86 4.81
C CYS A 384 -11.81 23.39 4.65
N LEU A 385 -11.71 23.88 3.41
CA LEU A 385 -11.98 25.27 3.10
C LEU A 385 -13.49 25.37 3.06
N LEU A 386 -14.02 25.80 4.21
CA LEU A 386 -15.17 26.68 4.37
C LEU A 386 -15.64 27.26 3.02
N TYR A 387 -16.49 26.53 2.30
CA TYR A 387 -17.48 27.18 1.44
C TYR A 387 -18.66 27.56 2.33
N THR A 388 -18.39 28.48 3.26
CA THR A 388 -19.40 29.43 3.73
C THR A 388 -19.25 30.65 2.84
N SER A 389 -20.12 30.77 1.85
CA SER A 389 -20.48 32.03 1.22
C SER A 389 -21.95 31.94 0.87
#